data_AF-A0A938KZB3-F1
#
_entry.id   AF-A0A938KZB3-F1
#
_cell.length_a   1.000
_cell.length_b   1.000
_cell.length_c   1.000
_cell.angle_alpha   90.00
_cell.angle_beta   90.00
_cell.angle_gamma   90.00
#
_symmetry.space_group_name_H-M   'P 1'
#
loop_
_entity.id
_entity.type
_entity.pdbx_description
1 polymer ?
#
loop_
_entity_poly.entity_id
_entity_poly.type
_entity_poly.pdbx_seq_one_letter_code
_entity_poly.pdbx_strand_id
1 'polypeptide(L)'
;MTSSATNMSRGWVVFRVLLVCTGNQCRSPMAEALLRRLAATDSAAPLEIRVSSAGTAAPAGFPATQQAQEACAEEGIDLTGHRSRPV
;
A
#
# COMPACT_ATOMS: atom_id res chain seq x y z
N MET A 1 32.24 -3.23 31.34
CA MET A 1 31.60 -4.26 30.50
C MET A 1 30.92 -3.56 29.35
N THR A 2 31.60 -3.59 28.22
CA THR A 2 31.30 -2.94 26.95
C THR A 2 30.21 -3.69 26.19
N SER A 3 29.19 -2.98 25.73
CA SER A 3 28.55 -3.23 24.42
C SER A 3 27.72 -1.99 24.09
N SER A 4 28.37 -0.94 23.57
CA SER A 4 28.54 -0.69 22.14
C SER A 4 27.19 -0.58 21.42
N ALA A 5 26.58 0.60 21.57
CA ALA A 5 25.59 1.13 20.63
C ALA A 5 26.30 1.42 19.30
N THR A 6 26.67 0.37 18.58
CA THR A 6 27.39 0.47 17.31
C THR A 6 26.39 0.65 16.17
N ASN A 7 26.20 1.92 15.81
CA ASN A 7 26.09 2.37 14.43
C ASN A 7 24.80 1.99 13.64
N MET A 8 23.73 2.74 13.86
CA MET A 8 22.49 2.72 13.07
C MET A 8 22.59 3.51 11.74
N SER A 9 23.78 3.66 11.14
CA SER A 9 23.99 4.49 9.94
C SER A 9 23.57 3.84 8.61
N ARG A 10 22.76 2.78 8.61
CA ARG A 10 22.14 2.28 7.36
C ARG A 10 20.94 3.16 7.05
N GLY A 11 21.17 4.22 6.28
CA GLY A 11 20.10 5.08 5.78
C GLY A 11 19.02 4.23 5.14
N TRP A 12 17.82 4.27 5.70
CA TRP A 12 16.67 3.55 5.17
C TRP A 12 16.38 4.12 3.77
N VAL A 13 16.43 3.27 2.75
CA VAL A 13 16.01 3.65 1.41
C VAL A 13 14.49 3.63 1.38
N VAL A 14 13.85 4.74 1.02
CA VAL A 14 12.39 4.79 0.86
C VAL A 14 12.06 4.53 -0.60
N PHE A 15 11.40 3.41 -0.88
CA PHE A 15 10.90 3.07 -2.21
C PHE A 15 9.39 3.33 -2.29
N ARG A 16 8.96 4.18 -3.22
CA ARG A 16 7.55 4.57 -3.36
C ARG A 16 6.92 3.86 -4.55
N VAL A 17 5.80 3.19 -4.31
CA VAL A 17 5.02 2.49 -5.32
C VAL A 17 3.66 3.17 -5.46
N LEU A 18 3.33 3.58 -6.68
CA LEU A 18 2.01 4.07 -7.05
C LEU A 18 1.36 3.08 -8.00
N LEU A 19 0.27 2.46 -7.56
CA LEU A 19 -0.52 1.57 -8.40
C LEU A 19 -1.65 2.33 -9.09
N VAL A 20 -1.71 2.22 -10.41
CA VAL A 20 -2.63 3.01 -11.23
C VAL A 20 -3.57 2.10 -12.00
N CYS A 21 -4.85 2.43 -11.99
CA CYS A 21 -5.84 1.88 -12.93
C CYS A 21 -6.71 3.01 -13.48
N THR A 22 -7.81 2.70 -14.17
CA THR A 22 -8.68 3.75 -14.72
C THR A 22 -9.42 4.51 -13.61
N GLY A 23 -10.21 3.81 -12.79
CA GLY A 23 -11.16 4.46 -11.87
C GLY A 23 -10.72 4.57 -10.42
N ASN A 24 -9.61 3.94 -10.02
CA ASN A 24 -9.15 3.80 -8.63
C ASN A 24 -10.22 3.26 -7.66
N GLN A 25 -11.05 2.31 -8.12
CA GLN A 25 -12.14 1.73 -7.31
C GLN A 25 -12.10 0.20 -7.23
N CYS A 26 -11.38 -0.51 -8.12
CA CYS A 26 -11.24 -1.98 -8.04
C CYS A 26 -9.77 -2.41 -8.03
N ARG A 27 -9.12 -2.47 -9.19
CA ARG A 27 -7.80 -3.11 -9.35
C ARG A 27 -6.67 -2.44 -8.54
N SER A 28 -6.52 -1.12 -8.66
CA SER A 28 -5.43 -0.42 -7.98
C SER A 28 -5.57 -0.34 -6.46
N PRO A 29 -6.77 -0.13 -5.85
CA PRO A 29 -6.88 -0.21 -4.40
C PRO A 29 -6.68 -1.62 -3.84
N MET A 30 -7.18 -2.67 -4.52
CA MET A 30 -6.91 -4.06 -4.12
C MET A 30 -5.40 -4.34 -4.11
N ALA A 31 -4.71 -3.96 -5.18
CA ALA A 31 -3.28 -4.20 -5.30
C ALA A 31 -2.46 -3.37 -4.28
N GLU A 32 -2.91 -2.17 -3.92
CA GLU A 32 -2.28 -1.36 -2.85
C GLU A 32 -2.35 -2.09 -1.52
N ALA A 33 -3.54 -2.58 -1.14
CA ALA A 33 -3.73 -3.26 0.13
C ALA A 33 -2.95 -4.59 0.21
N LEU A 34 -2.94 -5.37 -0.88
CA LEU A 34 -2.15 -6.59 -0.98
C LEU A 34 -0.64 -6.31 -0.87
N LEU A 35 -0.13 -5.32 -1.60
CA LEU A 35 1.29 -4.99 -1.57
C LEU A 35 1.71 -4.40 -0.22
N ARG A 36 0.85 -3.62 0.45
CA ARG A 36 1.10 -3.17 1.84
C ARG A 36 1.25 -4.35 2.79
N ARG A 37 0.37 -5.37 2.69
CA ARG A 37 0.45 -6.58 3.50
C ARG A 37 1.78 -7.32 3.27
N LEU A 38 2.19 -7.48 2.01
CA LEU A 38 3.45 -8.12 1.65
C LEU A 38 4.68 -7.30 2.09
N ALA A 39 4.62 -5.97 2.02
CA ALA A 39 5.71 -5.11 2.45
C ALA A 39 5.90 -5.10 3.98
N ALA A 40 4.85 -5.41 4.76
CA ALA A 40 4.91 -5.42 6.22
C ALA A 40 5.66 -6.64 6.79
N THR A 41 5.96 -7.67 5.99
CA THR A 41 6.55 -8.92 6.50
C THR A 41 8.08 -8.87 6.66
N ASP A 42 8.76 -7.84 6.16
CA ASP A 42 10.24 -7.72 6.25
C ASP A 42 10.66 -6.41 6.93
N SER A 43 10.57 -6.38 8.26
CA SER A 43 10.91 -5.22 9.10
C SER A 43 12.40 -5.05 9.37
N ALA A 44 13.24 -6.00 8.94
CA ALA A 44 14.69 -5.98 9.14
C ALA A 44 15.47 -5.48 7.90
N ALA A 45 14.81 -5.40 6.74
CA ALA A 45 15.41 -4.84 5.54
C ALA A 45 15.64 -3.33 5.68
N PRO A 46 16.77 -2.77 5.19
CA PRO A 46 17.04 -1.32 5.19
C PRO A 46 16.19 -0.56 4.13
N LEU A 47 14.99 -1.05 3.82
CA LEU A 47 14.13 -0.63 2.74
C LEU A 47 12.71 -0.39 3.27
N GLU A 48 12.27 0.87 3.28
CA GLU A 48 10.89 1.24 3.58
C GLU A 48 10.09 1.29 2.28
N ILE A 49 9.09 0.43 2.11
CA ILE A 49 8.21 0.46 0.93
C ILE A 49 6.93 1.23 1.26
N ARG A 50 6.74 2.38 0.60
CA ARG A 50 5.51 3.18 0.70
C ARG A 50 4.62 2.92 -0.50
N VAL A 51 3.45 2.34 -0.25
CA VAL A 51 2.49 1.97 -1.29
C VAL A 51 1.28 2.91 -1.26
N SER A 52 0.84 3.32 -2.44
CA SER A 52 -0.38 4.09 -2.67
C SER A 52 -1.03 3.70 -4.00
N SER A 53 -2.30 4.05 -4.21
CA SER A 53 -2.97 3.90 -5.50
C SER A 53 -3.63 5.20 -5.97
N ALA A 54 -3.86 5.28 -7.28
CA ALA A 54 -4.58 6.36 -7.95
C ALA A 54 -5.26 5.83 -9.22
N GLY A 55 -5.93 6.71 -9.96
CA GLY A 55 -6.48 6.37 -11.26
C GLY A 55 -6.43 7.48 -12.29
N THR A 56 -6.33 7.10 -13.55
CA THR A 56 -6.17 8.04 -14.68
C THR A 56 -7.44 8.81 -15.01
N ALA A 57 -8.60 8.26 -14.67
CA ALA A 57 -9.92 8.87 -14.81
C ALA A 57 -10.76 8.60 -13.55
N ALA A 58 -10.11 8.69 -12.38
CA ALA A 58 -10.77 8.41 -11.11
C ALA A 58 -11.65 9.60 -10.69
N PRO A 59 -12.96 9.40 -10.44
CA PRO A 59 -13.73 10.39 -9.71
C PRO A 59 -13.19 10.45 -8.27
N ALA A 60 -12.99 11.64 -7.70
CA ALA A 60 -12.40 11.76 -6.37
C ALA A 60 -13.40 11.39 -5.26
N GLY A 61 -12.93 10.66 -4.25
CA GLY A 61 -13.68 10.36 -3.03
C GLY A 61 -14.67 9.20 -3.11
N PHE A 62 -14.72 8.46 -4.22
CA PHE A 62 -15.62 7.30 -4.35
C PHE A 62 -15.04 6.10 -3.59
N PRO A 63 -15.90 5.25 -3.00
CA PRO A 63 -15.44 4.05 -2.32
C PRO A 63 -14.88 3.03 -3.34
N ALA A 64 -14.14 2.03 -2.85
CA ALA A 64 -13.90 0.84 -3.66
C ALA A 64 -15.23 0.17 -4.04
N THR A 65 -15.31 -0.49 -5.20
CA THR A 65 -16.53 -1.21 -5.60
C THR A 65 -16.80 -2.35 -4.64
N GLN A 66 -18.07 -2.72 -4.47
CA GLN A 66 -18.47 -3.80 -3.57
C GLN A 66 -17.72 -5.11 -3.85
N GLN A 67 -17.58 -5.48 -5.13
CA GLN A 67 -16.86 -6.68 -5.54
C GLN A 67 -15.36 -6.65 -5.16
N ALA A 68 -14.75 -5.46 -5.16
CA ALA A 68 -13.36 -5.30 -4.75
C ALA A 68 -13.21 -5.42 -3.23
N GLN A 69 -14.19 -4.90 -2.48
CA GLN A 69 -14.26 -5.06 -1.03
C GLN A 69 -14.47 -6.53 -0.65
N GLU A 70 -15.40 -7.23 -1.30
CA GLU A 70 -15.69 -8.66 -1.09
C GLU A 70 -14.46 -9.52 -1.40
N ALA A 71 -13.84 -9.34 -2.57
CA ALA A 71 -12.64 -10.10 -2.95
C ALA A 71 -11.45 -9.84 -2.00
N CYS A 72 -11.27 -8.63 -1.50
CA CYS A 72 -10.26 -8.35 -0.47
C CYS A 72 -10.65 -8.94 0.90
N ALA A 73 -11.93 -8.95 1.26
CA ALA A 73 -12.41 -9.51 2.52
C ALA A 73 -12.22 -11.03 2.58
N GLU A 74 -12.38 -11.74 1.45
CA GLU A 74 -12.03 -13.17 1.32
C GLU A 74 -10.55 -13.44 1.67
N GLU A 75 -9.68 -12.46 1.41
CA GLU A 75 -8.26 -12.47 1.74
C GLU A 75 -7.96 -11.90 3.15
N GLY A 76 -8.97 -11.53 3.93
CA GLY A 76 -8.80 -10.90 5.25
C GLY A 76 -8.31 -9.45 5.22
N ILE A 77 -8.55 -8.74 4.12
CA ILE A 77 -8.19 -7.33 3.92
C ILE A 77 -9.45 -6.46 3.91
N ASP A 78 -9.48 -5.44 4.77
CA ASP A 78 -10.53 -4.42 4.75
C ASP A 78 -10.22 -3.32 3.73
N LEU A 79 -11.10 -3.16 2.73
CA LEU A 79 -11.01 -2.13 1.69
C LEU A 79 -12.09 -1.03 1.81
N THR A 80 -12.93 -1.07 2.86
CA THR A 80 -14.07 -0.15 3.04
C THR A 80 -13.63 1.31 3.25
N GLY A 81 -12.43 1.50 3.81
CA GLY A 81 -11.80 2.81 4.00
C GLY A 81 -11.22 3.44 2.73
N HIS A 82 -11.12 2.71 1.62
CA HIS A 82 -10.53 3.24 0.39
C HIS A 82 -11.35 4.40 -0.19
N ARG A 83 -10.67 5.43 -0.68
CA ARG A 83 -11.27 6.56 -1.39
C ARG A 83 -10.47 6.82 -2.66
N SER A 84 -11.15 6.79 -3.80
CA SER A 84 -10.55 6.99 -5.10
C SER A 84 -9.96 8.40 -5.23
N ARG A 85 -8.86 8.51 -5.97
CA ARG A 85 -8.22 9.79 -6.29
C ARG A 85 -7.60 9.76 -7.69
N PRO A 86 -7.54 10.91 -8.39
CA PRO A 86 -6.75 11.02 -9.60
C PRO A 86 -5.25 10.87 -9.30
N VAL A 87 -4.47 10.59 -10.35
CA VAL A 87 -3.00 10.66 -10.33
C VAL A 87 -2.53 12.08 -10.02
#